data_AF-A0A2T9Z072-F1
#
_entry.id   AF-A0A2T9Z072-F1
#
_cell.length_a   1.000
_cell.length_b   1.000
_cell.length_c   1.000
_cell.angle_alpha   90.00
_cell.angle_beta   90.00
_cell.angle_gamma   90.00
#
_symmetry.space_group_name_H-M   'P 1'
#
loop_
_entity.id
_entity.type
_entity.pdbx_description
1 polymer ?
#
loop_
_entity_poly.entity_id
_entity_poly.type
_entity_poly.pdbx_seq_one_letter_code
_entity_poly.pdbx_strand_id
1 'polypeptide(L)'
;MSKRVYMMICAHLWRGRNAGWQYLAEKSHNLPTTVEGWYYYHKWKNYRVIMGAVKKATYYGVRIGAVTAMYQIIEATLDRYAFGYTCVASSVVSGSISSLTCAIIARLPKSSFKRLIKMGTFGGLCIGVMQDGVNWYETKEPPPYLRDLFENI
;
A
#
# COMPACT_ATOMS: atom_id res chain seq x y z
N MET A 1 24.41 -2.42 2.41
CA MET A 1 22.98 -2.10 2.21
C MET A 1 22.75 -0.67 2.72
N SER A 2 22.50 0.29 1.83
CA SER A 2 22.68 1.74 2.11
C SER A 2 21.55 2.36 2.95
N LYS A 3 21.93 3.07 4.02
CA LYS A 3 21.06 3.80 4.97
C LYS A 3 20.08 4.79 4.32
N ARG A 4 20.29 5.16 3.04
CA ARG A 4 19.40 6.05 2.28
C ARG A 4 18.01 5.45 2.03
N VAL A 5 17.87 4.13 1.95
CA VAL A 5 16.58 3.49 1.62
C VAL A 5 15.60 3.51 2.79
N TYR A 6 16.08 3.34 4.03
CA TYR A 6 15.24 3.45 5.23
C TYR A 6 14.74 4.88 5.46
N MET A 7 15.59 5.87 5.21
CA MET A 7 15.21 7.29 5.30
C MET A 7 14.15 7.66 4.27
N MET A 8 14.16 7.03 3.09
CA MET A 8 13.20 7.30 2.01
C MET A 8 11.82 6.65 2.23
N ILE A 9 11.79 5.47 2.87
CA ILE A 9 10.54 4.78 3.26
C ILE A 9 9.88 5.47 4.47
N CYS A 10 10.67 5.98 5.43
CA CYS A 10 10.15 6.84 6.52
C CYS A 10 9.68 8.23 6.01
N ALA A 11 10.25 8.77 4.94
CA ALA A 11 9.91 10.10 4.44
C ALA A 11 8.48 10.28 3.90
N HIS A 12 7.78 9.17 3.58
CA HIS A 12 6.45 9.25 2.96
C HIS A 12 5.33 9.60 3.97
N LEU A 13 5.49 9.23 5.24
CA LEU A 13 4.59 9.60 6.36
C LEU A 13 4.84 11.02 6.89
N TRP A 14 5.85 11.72 6.38
CA TRP A 14 6.46 12.85 7.08
C TRP A 14 6.09 14.22 6.58
N ARG A 15 5.18 14.38 5.61
CA ARG A 15 4.95 15.72 5.05
C ARG A 15 4.26 16.69 6.00
N GLY A 16 3.40 16.21 6.90
CA GLY A 16 2.89 17.01 8.02
C GLY A 16 4.00 17.40 9.00
N ARG A 17 4.88 16.45 9.36
CA ARG A 17 6.04 16.68 10.24
C ARG A 17 7.02 17.69 9.64
N ASN A 18 7.34 17.54 8.35
CA ASN A 18 8.22 18.42 7.60
C ASN A 18 7.63 19.83 7.47
N ALA A 19 6.32 19.96 7.22
CA ALA A 19 5.65 21.27 7.23
C ALA A 19 5.73 21.94 8.61
N GLY A 20 5.65 21.14 9.68
CA GLY A 20 5.89 21.60 11.05
C GLY A 20 7.32 22.10 11.25
N TRP A 21 8.33 21.33 10.82
CA TRP A 21 9.74 21.73 10.94
C TRP A 21 10.09 22.93 10.07
N GLN A 22 9.53 23.04 8.87
CA GLN A 22 9.65 24.23 8.02
C GLN A 22 9.07 25.45 8.74
N TYR A 23 7.87 25.33 9.34
CA TYR A 23 7.28 26.41 10.13
C TYR A 23 8.15 26.82 11.32
N LEU A 24 8.73 25.85 12.04
CA LEU A 24 9.65 26.13 13.15
C LEU A 24 10.92 26.84 12.66
N ALA A 25 11.48 26.41 11.52
CA ALA A 25 12.66 27.02 10.93
C ALA A 25 12.39 28.45 10.41
N GLU A 26 11.22 28.69 9.79
CA GLU A 26 10.81 30.03 9.35
C GLU A 26 10.62 31.01 10.51
N LYS A 27 10.20 30.49 11.68
CA LYS A 27 9.90 31.29 12.87
C LYS A 27 10.96 31.24 13.96
N SER A 28 12.08 30.55 13.77
CA SER A 28 13.13 30.40 14.79
C SER A 28 13.70 31.74 15.27
N HIS A 29 13.73 32.73 14.39
CA HIS A 29 14.23 34.08 14.69
C HIS A 29 13.17 35.02 15.27
N ASN A 30 11.87 34.67 15.19
CA ASN A 30 10.75 35.54 15.57
C ASN A 30 9.76 34.77 16.45
N LEU A 31 10.17 34.54 17.71
CA LEU A 31 9.32 33.89 18.72
C LEU A 31 8.40 34.92 19.39
N PRO A 32 7.12 34.57 19.63
CA PRO A 32 6.21 35.46 20.34
C PRO A 32 6.63 35.61 21.81
N THR A 33 6.53 36.83 22.33
CA THR A 33 6.80 37.16 23.75
C THR A 33 5.53 37.21 24.60
N THR A 34 4.36 37.37 23.97
CA THR A 34 3.06 37.42 24.65
C THR A 34 2.37 36.05 24.69
N VAL A 35 1.54 35.81 25.72
CA VAL A 35 0.76 34.57 25.86
C VAL A 35 -0.21 34.38 24.70
N GLU A 36 -0.87 35.45 24.25
CA GLU A 36 -1.76 35.41 23.08
C GLU A 36 -1.02 35.07 21.78
N GLY A 37 0.21 35.58 21.61
CA GLY A 37 1.05 35.26 20.46
C GLY A 37 1.39 33.78 20.37
N TRP A 38 1.63 33.13 21.52
CA TRP A 38 1.86 31.68 21.60
C TRP A 38 0.63 30.86 21.18
N TYR A 39 -0.59 31.31 21.48
CA TYR A 39 -1.80 30.64 21.00
C TYR A 39 -1.91 30.70 19.47
N TYR A 40 -1.75 31.88 18.87
CA TYR A 40 -1.79 32.03 17.41
C TYR A 40 -0.68 31.25 16.71
N TYR A 41 0.53 31.23 17.28
CA TYR A 41 1.65 30.45 16.77
C TYR A 41 1.29 28.96 16.61
N HIS A 42 0.73 28.35 17.65
CA HIS A 42 0.33 26.94 17.61
C HIS A 42 -0.85 26.69 16.65
N LYS A 43 -1.81 27.62 16.59
CA LYS A 43 -2.94 27.54 15.65
C LYS A 43 -2.46 27.54 14.20
N TRP A 44 -1.58 28.46 13.83
CA TRP A 44 -1.00 28.56 12.48
C TRP A 44 -0.13 27.36 12.12
N LYS A 45 0.68 26.86 13.08
CA LYS A 45 1.47 25.64 12.92
C LYS A 45 0.56 24.45 12.58
N ASN A 46 -0.52 24.26 13.33
CA ASN A 46 -1.44 23.14 13.12
C ASN A 46 -2.13 23.21 11.75
N TYR A 47 -2.57 24.39 11.28
CA TYR A 47 -3.15 24.51 9.95
C TYR A 47 -2.18 24.12 8.83
N ARG A 48 -0.92 24.57 8.89
CA ARG A 48 0.10 24.20 7.89
C ARG A 48 0.41 22.71 7.89
N VAL A 49 0.50 22.11 9.08
CA VAL A 49 0.72 20.66 9.24
C VAL A 49 -0.45 19.87 8.66
N ILE A 50 -1.70 20.25 8.99
CA ILE A 50 -2.91 19.58 8.48
C ILE A 50 -2.97 19.69 6.95
N MET A 51 -2.78 20.89 6.39
CA MET A 51 -2.82 21.08 4.94
C MET A 51 -1.72 20.29 4.22
N GLY A 52 -0.50 20.24 4.79
CA GLY A 52 0.60 19.43 4.28
C GLY A 52 0.33 17.93 4.32
N ALA A 53 -0.34 17.46 5.37
CA ALA A 53 -0.76 16.07 5.54
C ALA A 53 -1.87 15.69 4.54
N VAL A 54 -2.95 16.47 4.48
CA VAL A 54 -4.09 16.22 3.58
C VAL A 54 -3.64 16.13 2.12
N LYS A 55 -2.81 17.07 1.65
CA LYS A 55 -2.34 17.09 0.25
C LYS A 55 -1.59 15.82 -0.17
N LYS A 56 -0.87 15.18 0.75
CA LYS A 56 -0.19 13.90 0.43
C LYS A 56 -1.04 12.69 0.70
N ALA A 57 -1.86 12.73 1.75
CA ALA A 57 -2.80 11.65 2.02
C ALA A 57 -3.72 11.43 0.82
N THR A 58 -4.24 12.49 0.21
CA THR A 58 -5.04 12.39 -1.02
C THR A 58 -4.23 11.84 -2.18
N TYR A 59 -3.02 12.37 -2.43
CA TYR A 59 -2.16 11.91 -3.52
C TYR A 59 -1.81 10.42 -3.43
N TYR A 60 -1.35 9.97 -2.26
CA TYR A 60 -1.00 8.56 -2.07
C TYR A 60 -2.23 7.67 -1.94
N GLY A 61 -3.32 8.16 -1.34
CA GLY A 61 -4.59 7.44 -1.24
C GLY A 61 -5.14 7.09 -2.62
N VAL A 62 -5.18 8.05 -3.55
CA VAL A 62 -5.58 7.80 -4.95
C VAL A 62 -4.66 6.79 -5.62
N ARG A 63 -3.34 6.89 -5.43
CA ARG A 63 -2.38 5.95 -6.02
C ARG A 63 -2.53 4.53 -5.49
N ILE A 64 -2.62 4.35 -4.18
CA ILE A 64 -2.77 3.04 -3.54
C ILE A 64 -4.14 2.45 -3.92
N GLY A 65 -5.19 3.27 -3.93
CA GLY A 65 -6.51 2.87 -4.40
C GLY A 65 -6.48 2.38 -5.85
N ALA A 66 -5.80 3.09 -6.75
CA ALA A 66 -5.66 2.68 -8.15
C ALA A 66 -4.91 1.35 -8.31
N VAL A 67 -3.83 1.13 -7.54
CA VAL A 67 -3.08 -0.14 -7.57
C VAL A 67 -3.92 -1.30 -7.02
N THR A 68 -4.68 -1.06 -5.95
CA THR A 68 -5.55 -2.08 -5.35
C THR A 68 -6.72 -2.44 -6.29
N ALA A 69 -7.34 -1.43 -6.91
CA ALA A 69 -8.38 -1.64 -7.91
C ALA A 69 -7.84 -2.41 -9.13
N MET A 70 -6.63 -2.07 -9.59
CA MET A 70 -5.96 -2.81 -10.67
C MET A 70 -5.78 -4.30 -10.29
N TYR A 71 -5.29 -4.59 -9.09
CA TYR A 71 -5.16 -5.96 -8.60
C TYR A 71 -6.49 -6.70 -8.63
N GLN A 72 -7.56 -6.08 -8.11
CA GLN A 72 -8.87 -6.73 -8.04
C GLN A 72 -9.47 -6.99 -9.43
N ILE A 73 -9.29 -6.06 -10.38
CA ILE A 73 -9.75 -6.24 -11.75
C ILE A 73 -9.03 -7.41 -12.41
N ILE A 74 -7.71 -7.52 -12.24
CA ILE A 74 -6.93 -8.62 -12.81
C ILE A 74 -7.37 -9.96 -12.21
N GLU A 75 -7.51 -10.03 -10.88
CA GLU A 75 -7.96 -11.24 -10.18
C GLU A 75 -9.35 -11.67 -10.64
N ALA A 76 -10.34 -10.76 -10.62
CA ALA A 76 -11.71 -11.04 -11.06
C ALA A 76 -11.78 -11.43 -12.55
N THR A 77 -10.88 -10.91 -13.39
CA THR A 77 -10.78 -11.30 -14.80
C THR A 77 -10.22 -12.71 -14.93
N LEU A 78 -9.17 -13.05 -14.19
CA LEU A 78 -8.59 -14.40 -14.20
C LEU A 78 -9.56 -15.45 -13.68
N ASP A 79 -10.27 -15.15 -12.60
CA ASP A 79 -11.25 -16.07 -12.02
C ASP A 79 -12.40 -16.35 -13.01
N ARG A 80 -12.88 -15.33 -13.74
CA ARG A 80 -13.98 -15.50 -14.69
C ARG A 80 -13.57 -16.20 -15.98
N TYR A 81 -12.39 -15.92 -16.52
CA TYR A 81 -11.99 -16.39 -17.85
C TYR A 81 -11.08 -17.62 -17.84
N ALA A 82 -10.21 -17.78 -16.84
CA ALA A 82 -9.20 -18.84 -16.84
C ALA A 82 -9.56 -20.03 -15.95
N PHE A 83 -9.99 -19.77 -14.70
CA PHE A 83 -10.20 -20.83 -13.71
C PHE A 83 -11.68 -21.21 -13.52
N GLY A 84 -12.59 -20.23 -13.57
CA GLY A 84 -14.03 -20.44 -13.31
C GLY A 84 -14.38 -20.53 -11.81
N TYR A 85 -13.39 -20.42 -10.92
CA TYR A 85 -13.53 -20.44 -9.46
C TYR A 85 -12.40 -19.60 -8.82
N THR A 86 -12.59 -19.19 -7.57
CA THR A 86 -11.57 -18.49 -6.78
C THR A 86 -10.50 -19.47 -6.31
N CYS A 87 -9.23 -19.15 -6.53
CA CYS A 87 -8.13 -20.04 -6.14
C CYS A 87 -6.86 -19.27 -5.76
N VAL A 88 -6.03 -19.82 -4.86
CA VAL A 88 -4.73 -19.23 -4.53
C VAL A 88 -3.89 -18.92 -5.79
N ALA A 89 -3.95 -19.77 -6.80
CA ALA A 89 -3.16 -19.61 -8.02
C ALA A 89 -3.51 -18.33 -8.79
N SER A 90 -4.80 -17.98 -8.91
CA SER A 90 -5.23 -16.76 -9.60
C SER A 90 -4.81 -15.50 -8.84
N SER A 91 -4.89 -15.51 -7.50
CA SER A 91 -4.40 -14.41 -6.64
C SER A 91 -2.89 -14.21 -6.74
N VAL A 92 -2.10 -15.30 -6.77
CA VAL A 92 -0.63 -15.22 -6.94
C VAL A 92 -0.26 -14.64 -8.31
N VAL A 93 -0.92 -15.12 -9.37
CA VAL A 93 -0.70 -14.63 -10.73
C VAL A 93 -1.09 -13.15 -10.82
N SER A 94 -2.26 -12.76 -10.29
CA SER A 94 -2.67 -11.36 -10.22
C SER A 94 -1.67 -10.49 -9.45
N GLY A 95 -1.19 -10.95 -8.30
CA GLY A 95 -0.16 -10.27 -7.49
C GLY A 95 1.16 -10.07 -8.23
N SER A 96 1.56 -11.04 -9.04
CA SER A 96 2.75 -10.96 -9.88
C SER A 96 2.57 -9.96 -11.05
N ILE A 97 1.43 -10.00 -11.74
CA ILE A 97 1.12 -9.16 -12.91
C ILE A 97 0.94 -7.70 -12.49
N SER A 98 0.17 -7.45 -11.43
CA SER A 98 -0.04 -6.11 -10.87
C SER A 98 1.29 -5.48 -10.44
N SER A 99 2.17 -6.26 -9.82
CA SER A 99 3.50 -5.80 -9.40
C SER A 99 4.43 -5.55 -10.57
N LEU A 100 4.38 -6.38 -11.61
CA LEU A 100 5.13 -6.17 -12.85
C LEU A 100 4.68 -4.88 -13.54
N THR A 101 3.37 -4.69 -13.68
CA THR A 101 2.76 -3.50 -14.26
C THR A 101 3.18 -2.24 -13.50
N CYS A 102 3.08 -2.27 -12.17
CA CYS A 102 3.54 -1.18 -11.32
C CYS A 102 5.04 -0.90 -11.46
N ALA A 103 5.86 -1.94 -11.58
CA ALA A 103 7.32 -1.82 -11.74
C ALA A 103 7.71 -1.15 -13.06
N ILE A 104 7.00 -1.49 -14.14
CA ILE A 104 7.20 -0.92 -15.48
C ILE A 104 6.78 0.55 -15.50
N ILE A 105 5.59 0.87 -14.97
CA ILE A 105 5.08 2.24 -14.90
C ILE A 105 6.03 3.13 -14.08
N ALA A 106 6.55 2.61 -12.97
CA ALA A 106 7.48 3.34 -12.11
C ALA A 106 8.94 3.35 -12.62
N ARG A 107 9.26 2.68 -13.74
CA ARG A 107 10.61 2.57 -14.33
C ARG A 107 11.67 2.21 -13.29
N LEU A 108 11.42 1.16 -12.51
CA LEU A 108 12.28 0.80 -11.39
C LEU A 108 13.64 0.21 -11.82
N PRO A 109 14.73 0.49 -11.08
CA PRO A 109 16.01 -0.17 -11.28
C PRO A 109 15.92 -1.67 -10.92
N LYS A 110 16.80 -2.48 -11.54
CA LYS A 110 16.78 -3.96 -11.46
C LYS A 110 16.73 -4.51 -10.03
N SER A 111 17.34 -3.85 -9.06
CA SER A 111 17.34 -4.24 -7.65
C SER A 111 15.98 -4.06 -6.98
N SER A 112 15.34 -2.91 -7.17
CA SER A 112 13.99 -2.62 -6.66
C SER A 112 12.91 -3.43 -7.37
N PHE A 113 13.09 -3.67 -8.67
CA PHE A 113 12.19 -4.49 -9.49
C PHE A 113 11.99 -5.90 -8.91
N LYS A 114 13.10 -6.61 -8.64
CA LYS A 114 13.05 -7.96 -8.05
C LYS A 114 12.36 -7.98 -6.69
N ARG A 115 12.56 -6.94 -5.88
CA ARG A 115 11.91 -6.83 -4.57
C ARG A 115 10.41 -6.62 -4.69
N LEU A 116 9.97 -5.75 -5.61
CA LEU A 116 8.55 -5.48 -5.81
C LEU A 116 7.80 -6.73 -6.27
N ILE A 117 8.34 -7.46 -7.25
CA ILE A 117 7.73 -8.71 -7.72
C ILE A 117 7.63 -9.73 -6.58
N LYS A 118 8.71 -9.95 -5.81
CA LYS A 118 8.69 -10.87 -4.66
C LYS A 118 7.64 -10.49 -3.61
N MET A 119 7.48 -9.20 -3.33
CA MET A 119 6.46 -8.72 -2.39
C MET A 119 5.05 -8.89 -2.95
N GLY A 120 4.86 -8.66 -4.25
CA GLY A 120 3.60 -8.87 -4.95
C GLY A 120 3.14 -10.32 -4.97
N THR A 121 4.05 -11.23 -5.34
CA THR A 121 3.77 -12.67 -5.36
C THR A 121 3.45 -13.19 -3.97
N PHE A 122 4.21 -12.73 -2.96
CA PHE A 122 3.97 -13.13 -1.57
C PHE A 122 2.65 -12.57 -1.04
N GLY A 123 2.34 -11.30 -1.34
CA GLY A 123 1.07 -10.69 -0.98
C GLY A 123 -0.12 -11.40 -1.62
N GLY A 124 -0.03 -11.73 -2.92
CA GLY A 124 -1.05 -12.51 -3.62
C GLY A 124 -1.24 -13.91 -3.04
N LEU A 125 -0.15 -14.57 -2.59
CA LEU A 125 -0.25 -15.85 -1.88
C LEU A 125 -1.00 -15.70 -0.56
N CYS A 126 -0.66 -14.70 0.25
CA CYS A 126 -1.35 -14.46 1.51
C CYS A 126 -2.84 -14.16 1.31
N ILE A 127 -3.18 -13.35 0.32
CA ILE A 127 -4.57 -13.01 -0.02
C ILE A 127 -5.32 -14.25 -0.51
N GLY A 128 -4.74 -15.03 -1.42
CA GLY A 128 -5.37 -16.24 -1.95
C GLY A 128 -5.63 -17.29 -0.86
N VAL A 129 -4.65 -17.55 0.02
CA VAL A 129 -4.84 -18.46 1.16
C VAL A 129 -5.96 -17.96 2.09
N MET A 130 -6.03 -16.65 2.31
CA MET A 130 -7.08 -16.05 3.12
C MET A 130 -8.46 -16.16 2.44
N GLN A 131 -8.56 -15.92 1.14
CA GLN A 131 -9.79 -16.06 0.37
C GLN A 131 -10.30 -17.51 0.39
N ASP A 132 -9.41 -18.48 0.17
CA ASP A 132 -9.78 -19.90 0.20
C ASP A 132 -10.20 -20.37 1.59
N GLY A 133 -9.59 -19.81 2.66
CA GLY A 133 -10.02 -20.04 4.04
C GLY A 133 -11.41 -19.46 4.34
N VAL A 134 -11.72 -18.27 3.83
CA VAL A 134 -13.04 -17.64 3.99
C VAL A 134 -14.09 -18.42 3.19
N ASN A 135 -13.79 -18.78 1.95
CA ASN A 135 -14.68 -19.58 1.11
C ASN A 135 -15.00 -20.92 1.77
N TRP A 136 -13.99 -21.63 2.29
CA TRP A 136 -14.21 -22.89 2.98
C TRP A 136 -15.09 -22.72 4.23
N TYR A 137 -14.93 -21.64 4.99
CA TYR A 137 -15.80 -21.35 6.12
C TYR A 137 -17.28 -21.14 5.70
N GLU A 138 -17.50 -20.49 4.55
CA GLU A 138 -18.84 -20.17 4.04
C GLU A 138 -19.54 -21.37 3.39
N THR A 139 -18.88 -22.08 2.48
CA THR A 139 -19.48 -23.21 1.75
C THR A 139 -19.37 -24.53 2.49
N LYS A 140 -18.49 -24.66 3.50
CA LYS A 140 -18.12 -25.92 4.18
C LYS A 140 -17.55 -26.99 3.24
N GLU A 141 -17.24 -26.63 2.01
CA GLU A 141 -16.62 -27.50 1.02
C GLU A 141 -15.15 -27.11 0.88
N PRO A 142 -14.23 -28.09 0.82
CA PRO A 142 -12.83 -27.78 0.59
C PRO A 142 -12.64 -27.17 -0.81
N PRO A 143 -11.59 -26.37 -1.01
CA PRO A 143 -11.23 -25.85 -2.32
C PRO A 143 -11.17 -26.98 -3.37
N PRO A 144 -11.62 -26.75 -4.61
CA PRO A 144 -11.74 -27.82 -5.61
C PRO A 144 -10.45 -28.62 -5.83
N TYR A 145 -9.29 -27.98 -5.77
CA TYR A 145 -7.99 -28.62 -5.92
C TYR A 145 -7.52 -29.43 -4.69
N LEU A 146 -8.10 -29.20 -3.51
CA LEU A 146 -7.88 -30.04 -2.33
C LEU A 146 -8.87 -31.20 -2.27
N ARG A 147 -10.03 -31.07 -2.92
CA ARG A 147 -11.06 -32.11 -2.95
C ARG A 147 -10.53 -33.42 -3.52
N ASP A 148 -9.80 -33.38 -4.63
CA ASP A 148 -9.16 -34.57 -5.24
C ASP A 148 -8.19 -35.28 -4.28
N LEU A 149 -7.59 -34.53 -3.34
CA LEU A 149 -6.65 -35.06 -2.35
C LEU A 149 -7.38 -35.75 -1.18
N PHE A 150 -8.54 -35.23 -0.78
CA PHE A 150 -9.38 -35.82 0.27
C PHE A 150 -10.19 -37.03 -0.21
N GLU A 151 -10.58 -37.07 -1.48
CA GLU A 151 -11.32 -38.21 -2.05
C GLU A 151 -10.43 -39.45 -2.30
N ASN A 152 -9.10 -39.28 -2.38
CA ASN A 152 -8.12 -40.37 -2.57
C ASN A 152 -7.51 -40.89 -1.26
N ILE A 153 -8.04 -40.48 -0.09
CA ILE A 153 -7.65 -40.94 1.25
C ILE A 153 -8.76 -41.81 1.82
#